data_AF-A0ABD0QI44-F1
#
_entry.id   AF-A0ABD0QI44-F1
#
_cell.length_a   1.000
_cell.length_b   1.000
_cell.length_c   1.000
_cell.angle_alpha   90.00
_cell.angle_beta   90.00
_cell.angle_gamma   90.00
#
_symmetry.space_group_name_H-M   'P 1'
#
loop_
_entity.id
_entity.type
_entity.pdbx_description
1 polymer ?
#
loop_
_entity_poly.entity_id
_entity_poly.type
_entity_poly.pdbx_seq_one_letter_code
_entity_poly.pdbx_strand_id
1 'polypeptide(L)' 'PDNILMADPSSDQIRICDFGNAVKFTPDEAQYCKYGTPEFVAPEIVNQTPVSKATDIW' A
#
# COMPACT_ATOMS: atom_id res chain seq x y z
N PRO A 1 2.28 -9.57 2.01
CA PRO A 1 2.33 -10.08 3.41
C PRO A 1 3.64 -9.76 4.14
N ASP A 2 4.78 -9.76 3.45
CA ASP A 2 6.12 -9.69 4.07
C ASP A 2 6.44 -8.35 4.74
N ASN A 3 5.61 -7.33 4.51
CA ASN A 3 5.81 -5.97 5.02
C ASN A 3 5.20 -5.73 6.42
N ILE A 4 4.64 -6.77 7.04
CA ILE A 4 4.09 -6.74 8.41
C ILE A 4 4.90 -7.71 9.26
N LEU A 5 5.60 -7.18 10.27
CA LEU A 5 6.47 -7.94 11.16
C LEU A 5 6.02 -7.85 12.61
N MET A 6 6.36 -8.87 13.40
CA MET A 6 6.19 -8.83 14.86
C MET A 6 7.18 -7.83 15.47
N ALA A 7 6.71 -7.02 16.41
CA ALA A 7 7.58 -6.10 17.15
C ALA A 7 8.51 -6.83 18.13
N ASP A 8 8.04 -7.95 18.70
CA ASP A 8 8.76 -8.86 19.57
C ASP A 8 8.17 -10.28 19.44
N PRO A 9 8.97 -11.37 19.53
CA PRO A 9 8.46 -12.74 19.37
C PRO A 9 7.44 -13.20 20.43
N SER A 10 7.38 -12.52 21.58
CA SER A 10 6.50 -12.85 22.71
C SER A 10 5.27 -11.95 22.83
N SER A 11 5.09 -11.01 21.89
CA SER A 11 4.04 -9.99 21.92
C SER A 11 3.16 -10.09 20.67
N ASP A 12 1.89 -9.70 20.79
CA ASP A 12 0.95 -9.62 19.66
C ASP A 12 1.03 -8.29 18.88
N GLN A 13 2.01 -7.44 19.21
CA GLN A 13 2.21 -6.16 18.55
C GLN A 13 2.88 -6.33 17.17
N ILE A 14 2.30 -5.74 16.13
CA ILE A 14 2.84 -5.74 14.77
C ILE A 14 3.36 -4.37 14.35
N ARG A 15 4.23 -4.34 13.35
CA ARG A 15 4.74 -3.12 12.70
C ARG A 15 4.77 -3.29 11.19
N ILE A 16 4.54 -2.19 10.50
CA ILE A 16 4.80 -2.06 9.06
C ILE A 16 6.28 -1.72 8.89
N CYS A 17 7.00 -2.45 8.04
CA CYS A 17 8.47 -2.32 7.92
C CYS A 17 8.97 -1.78 6.58
N ASP A 18 8.10 -1.66 5.57
CA ASP A 18 8.45 -1.13 4.26
C ASP A 18 7.50 0.02 3.88
N PHE A 19 8.11 1.12 3.43
CA PHE A 19 7.44 2.34 3.00
C PHE A 19 7.95 2.81 1.64
N GLY A 20 8.64 1.96 0.87
CA GLY A 20 9.26 2.32 -0.40
C GLY A 20 8.29 2.85 -1.46
N ASN A 21 7.02 2.45 -1.39
CA ASN A 21 5.94 2.91 -2.26
C ASN A 21 5.00 3.92 -1.58
N ALA A 22 5.27 4.32 -0.33
CA ALA A 22 4.41 5.28 0.37
C ALA A 22 4.53 6.66 -0.27
N VAL A 23 3.39 7.24 -0.64
CA VAL A 23 3.33 8.57 -1.25
C VAL A 23 2.43 9.49 -0.44
N LYS A 24 2.81 10.77 -0.38
CA LYS A 24 1.92 11.79 0.16
C LYS A 24 0.76 11.97 -0.82
N PHE A 25 -0.45 11.75 -0.33
CA PHE A 25 -1.65 11.99 -1.12
C PHE A 25 -1.99 13.48 -1.12
N THR A 26 -2.12 14.07 -2.31
CA THR A 26 -2.57 15.45 -2.50
C THR A 26 -4.03 15.40 -2.93
N PRO A 27 -4.98 15.91 -2.11
CA PRO A 27 -6.36 16.05 -2.53
C PRO A 27 -6.48 16.81 -3.84
N ASP A 28 -7.41 16.41 -4.70
CA ASP A 28 -7.71 17.05 -6.00
C ASP A 28 -6.63 16.92 -7.08
N GLU A 29 -5.55 16.18 -6.83
CA GLU A 29 -4.53 15.83 -7.82
C GLU A 29 -4.66 14.35 -8.22
N ALA A 30 -4.70 14.07 -9.52
CA ALA A 30 -4.70 12.70 -10.03
C ALA A 30 -3.31 12.07 -9.86
N GLN A 31 -3.19 11.14 -8.92
CA GLN A 31 -1.96 10.39 -8.66
C GLN A 31 -2.09 8.97 -9.19
N TYR A 32 -0.98 8.39 -9.65
CA TYR A 32 -0.94 7.06 -10.27
C TYR A 32 0.19 6.23 -9.67
N CYS A 33 -0.02 4.92 -9.55
CA CYS A 33 1.01 3.96 -9.15
C CYS A 33 1.22 2.91 -10.25
N LYS A 34 2.42 2.34 -10.33
CA LYS A 34 2.80 1.32 -11.35
C LYS A 34 3.39 0.06 -10.76
N TYR A 35 3.62 0.02 -9.45
CA TYR A 35 4.36 -1.03 -8.78
C TYR A 35 3.44 -1.79 -7.82
N GLY A 36 3.69 -3.08 -7.69
CA GLY A 36 3.03 -3.92 -6.70
C GLY A 36 3.19 -5.40 -6.99
N THR A 37 2.98 -6.22 -5.97
CA THR A 37 2.88 -7.68 -6.11
C THR A 37 1.49 -8.00 -6.64
N PRO A 38 1.31 -8.74 -7.76
CA PRO A 38 0.04 -8.86 -8.47
C PRO A 38 -1.19 -9.19 -7.61
N GLU A 39 -1.02 -9.98 -6.56
CA GLU A 39 -2.09 -10.40 -5.63
C GLU A 39 -2.59 -9.26 -4.72
N PHE A 40 -1.83 -8.18 -4.58
CA PHE A 40 -2.13 -7.02 -3.73
C PHE A 40 -2.30 -5.72 -4.53
N VAL A 41 -2.47 -5.83 -5.86
CA VAL A 41 -2.65 -4.66 -6.73
C VAL A 41 -4.14 -4.38 -6.91
N ALA A 42 -4.58 -3.19 -6.50
CA ALA A 42 -5.95 -2.75 -6.68
C ALA A 42 -6.32 -2.54 -8.17
N PRO A 43 -7.59 -2.70 -8.57
CA PRO A 43 -8.03 -2.60 -9.96
C PRO A 43 -7.68 -1.28 -10.63
N GLU A 44 -7.71 -0.16 -9.91
CA GLU A 44 -7.37 1.16 -10.43
C GLU A 44 -5.89 1.25 -10.86
N ILE A 45 -4.98 0.54 -10.18
CA ILE A 45 -3.58 0.46 -10.58
C ILE A 45 -3.45 -0.34 -11.88
N VAL A 46 -4.16 -1.47 -12.00
CA VAL A 46 -4.16 -2.30 -13.21
C VAL A 46 -4.73 -1.53 -14.41
N ASN A 47 -5.84 -0.81 -14.20
CA ASN A 47 -6.53 -0.04 -15.22
C ASN A 47 -5.88 1.32 -15.51
N GLN A 48 -4.79 1.68 -14.80
CA GLN A 48 -4.10 2.96 -14.93
C GLN A 48 -5.04 4.17 -14.71
N THR A 49 -5.95 4.04 -13.73
CA THR A 49 -6.80 5.13 -13.25
C THR A 49 -6.25 5.74 -11.96
N PRO A 50 -6.68 6.94 -11.55
CA PRO A 50 -6.14 7.59 -10.34
C PRO A 50 -6.33 6.74 -9.08
N VAL A 51 -5.29 6.68 -8.24
CA VAL A 51 -5.31 5.99 -6.96
C VAL A 51 -5.94 6.86 -5.87
N SER A 52 -6.35 6.23 -4.78
CA SER A 52 -6.91 6.90 -3.61
C SER A 52 -6.55 6.16 -2.32
N LYS A 53 -7.01 6.64 -1.17
CA LYS A 53 -6.87 5.88 0.08
C LYS A 53 -7.58 4.52 0.04
N ALA A 54 -8.57 4.34 -0.83
CA ALA A 54 -9.24 3.04 -0.99
C ALA A 54 -8.33 2.00 -1.64
N THR A 55 -7.28 2.42 -2.36
CA THR A 55 -6.28 1.54 -2.97
C THR A 55 -5.54 0.70 -1.92
N ASP A 56 -5.32 1.25 -0.71
CA ASP A 56 -4.66 0.52 0.39
C ASP A 56 -5.60 -0.45 1.15
N ILE A 57 -6.92 -0.42 0.86
CA ILE A 57 -7.93 -1.27 1.52
C ILE A 57 -8.19 -2.56 0.73
N TRP A 58 -7.89 -2.55 -0.58
CA TRP A 58 -8.02 -3.71 -1.47
C TRP A 58 -7.07 -4.85 -1.06
#